data_AF-A0A1E7I231-F1
#
_entry.id   AF-A0A1E7I231-F1
#
_cell.length_a   1.000
_cell.length_b   1.000
_cell.length_c   1.000
_cell.angle_alpha   90.00
_cell.angle_beta   90.00
_cell.angle_gamma   90.00
#
_symmetry.space_group_name_H-M   'P 1'
#
loop_
_entity.id
_entity.type
_entity.pdbx_description
1 polymer ?
#
loop_
_entity_poly.entity_id
_entity_poly.type
_entity_poly.pdbx_seq_one_letter_code
_entity_poly.pdbx_strand_id
1 'polypeptide(L)'
;MKHSWEIIKYVWKEHRSVYYVLGGILICSVFLSKWEGIKFSATFLTDTWNIFEPITGTLTLVAALVLYCLSQRREWEDSLPKFMTAEYIYDEDERLLMKAERVPVAGEYDLRAWGQQLGAQILFGERNLQYFKSTSKKIVSDDGASMEYSVRFYLTSIPGPLKNVYEKDKRVVLRGDCSGKFKRYSVSNATGDEEEFKL
;
A
#
# COMPACT_ATOMS: atom_id res chain seq x y z
N MET A 1 -5.74 11.26 10.84
CA MET A 1 -5.23 10.43 11.97
C MET A 1 -4.90 9.05 11.43
N LYS A 2 -3.63 8.65 11.45
CA LYS A 2 -2.81 7.99 10.39
C LYS A 2 -1.74 9.09 9.72
N HIS A 3 -0.81 8.91 10.79
CA HIS A 3 0.16 7.80 10.99
C HIS A 3 -0.36 6.59 11.82
N SER A 4 -0.63 6.72 13.13
CA SER A 4 -1.40 5.78 13.99
C SER A 4 -0.99 4.29 14.06
N TRP A 5 -1.02 3.50 12.98
CA TRP A 5 -0.28 2.21 12.86
C TRP A 5 0.79 2.30 11.73
N GLU A 6 1.00 3.44 11.04
CA GLU A 6 2.34 3.97 10.66
C GLU A 6 2.91 4.88 11.79
N ILE A 7 2.17 5.09 12.90
CA ILE A 7 2.81 5.15 14.23
C ILE A 7 2.98 3.69 14.64
N ILE A 8 2.00 2.96 15.14
CA ILE A 8 2.08 1.55 15.62
C ILE A 8 2.46 0.46 14.53
N LYS A 9 3.20 0.77 13.45
CA LYS A 9 4.13 -0.14 12.72
C LYS A 9 5.56 0.37 12.82
N TYR A 10 5.77 1.69 12.73
CA TYR A 10 6.92 2.39 13.29
C TYR A 10 7.06 1.96 14.76
N VAL A 11 6.09 2.30 15.61
CA VAL A 11 5.74 1.74 16.93
C VAL A 11 5.20 0.27 16.82
N TRP A 12 5.79 -0.62 16.02
CA TRP A 12 5.69 -2.11 16.15
C TRP A 12 7.01 -2.79 15.85
N LYS A 13 7.71 -2.26 14.85
CA LYS A 13 9.17 -2.17 14.81
C LYS A 13 9.72 -1.62 16.15
N GLU A 14 8.91 -0.84 16.89
CA GLU A 14 9.14 -0.38 18.27
C GLU A 14 8.18 -0.98 19.35
N HIS A 15 6.94 -1.44 19.03
CA HIS A 15 6.11 -2.25 19.97
C HIS A 15 6.47 -3.74 20.02
N ARG A 16 7.70 -4.00 20.44
CA ARG A 16 8.11 -5.30 21.03
C ARG A 16 7.26 -5.65 22.27
N SER A 17 6.74 -4.63 22.95
CA SER A 17 5.84 -4.67 24.12
C SER A 17 4.57 -5.50 23.92
N VAL A 18 3.89 -5.40 22.78
CA VAL A 18 2.61 -6.10 22.54
C VAL A 18 2.79 -7.63 22.55
N TYR A 19 3.94 -8.12 22.05
CA TYR A 19 4.29 -9.53 22.12
C TYR A 19 4.60 -10.00 23.56
N TYR A 20 5.19 -9.14 24.40
CA TYR A 20 5.39 -9.46 25.82
C TYR A 20 4.07 -9.50 26.59
N VAL A 21 3.11 -8.62 26.28
CA VAL A 21 1.76 -8.65 26.88
C VAL A 21 1.03 -9.94 26.49
N LEU A 22 0.93 -10.27 25.19
CA LEU A 22 0.30 -11.50 24.74
C LEU A 22 1.03 -12.77 25.25
N GLY A 23 2.36 -12.74 25.33
CA GLY A 23 3.16 -13.80 25.91
C GLY A 23 2.90 -14.00 27.41
N GLY A 24 2.81 -12.91 28.18
CA GLY A 24 2.45 -12.96 29.60
C GLY A 24 1.05 -13.53 29.85
N ILE A 25 0.08 -13.16 29.01
CA ILE A 25 -1.29 -13.69 29.06
C ILE A 25 -1.30 -15.20 28.77
N LEU A 26 -0.53 -15.67 27.77
CA LEU A 26 -0.36 -17.09 27.49
C LEU A 26 0.35 -17.84 28.64
N ILE A 27 1.37 -17.26 29.26
CA ILE A 27 2.05 -17.85 30.41
C ILE A 27 1.09 -18.00 31.60
N CYS A 28 0.33 -16.95 31.93
CA CYS A 28 -0.74 -17.03 32.94
C CYS A 28 -1.76 -18.12 32.59
N SER A 29 -2.23 -18.18 31.33
CA SER A 29 -3.15 -19.23 30.86
C SER A 29 -2.59 -20.64 31.06
N VAL A 30 -1.31 -20.88 30.74
CA VAL A 30 -0.65 -22.19 30.93
C VAL A 30 -0.44 -22.54 32.41
N PHE A 31 -0.14 -21.56 33.27
CA PHE A 31 -0.07 -21.78 34.72
C PHE A 31 -1.44 -22.15 35.31
N LEU A 32 -2.49 -21.44 34.89
CA LEU A 32 -3.88 -21.74 35.27
C LEU A 32 -4.36 -23.08 34.66
N SER A 33 -3.80 -23.53 33.53
CA SER A 33 -4.19 -24.79 32.89
C SER A 33 -3.79 -26.05 33.66
N LYS A 34 -2.87 -25.98 34.64
CA LYS A 34 -2.45 -27.14 35.45
C LYS A 34 -3.42 -27.47 36.60
N TRP A 35 -4.73 -27.30 36.36
CA TRP A 35 -5.75 -27.26 37.43
C TRP A 35 -6.41 -28.62 37.78
N GLU A 36 -5.95 -29.73 37.20
CA GLU A 36 -6.60 -31.05 37.29
C GLU A 36 -6.77 -31.61 38.72
N GLY A 37 -6.09 -31.04 39.72
CA GLY A 37 -6.18 -31.46 41.12
C GLY A 37 -7.26 -30.76 41.97
N ILE A 38 -7.95 -29.71 41.49
CA ILE A 38 -8.82 -28.88 42.34
C ILE A 38 -10.31 -29.18 42.10
N LYS A 39 -10.99 -29.53 43.19
CA LYS A 39 -12.43 -29.78 43.23
C LYS A 39 -13.18 -28.45 43.13
N PHE A 40 -13.85 -28.21 42.01
CA PHE A 40 -14.75 -27.08 41.81
C PHE A 40 -15.97 -27.17 42.74
N SER A 41 -15.85 -26.63 43.95
CA SER A 41 -17.00 -26.30 44.79
C SER A 41 -17.60 -24.96 44.36
N ALA A 42 -18.88 -24.73 44.69
CA ALA A 42 -19.51 -23.42 44.48
C ALA A 42 -18.77 -22.30 45.25
N THR A 43 -18.23 -22.59 46.43
CA THR A 43 -17.39 -21.63 47.19
C THR A 43 -16.11 -21.27 46.44
N PHE A 44 -15.36 -22.25 45.93
CA PHE A 44 -14.14 -22.01 45.16
C PHE A 44 -14.41 -21.15 43.91
N LEU A 45 -15.54 -21.38 43.22
CA LEU A 45 -15.96 -20.53 42.11
C LEU A 45 -16.22 -19.09 42.56
N THR A 46 -17.01 -18.87 43.61
CA THR A 46 -17.30 -17.52 44.13
C THR A 46 -16.04 -16.78 44.59
N ASP A 47 -15.17 -17.45 45.36
CA ASP A 47 -13.95 -16.84 45.91
C ASP A 47 -12.96 -16.48 44.80
N THR A 48 -12.81 -17.34 43.79
CA THR A 48 -11.88 -17.12 42.67
C THR A 48 -12.47 -16.19 41.60
N TRP A 49 -13.79 -16.09 41.47
CA TRP A 49 -14.44 -15.19 40.51
C TRP A 49 -14.08 -13.71 40.77
N ASN A 50 -14.02 -13.31 42.05
CA ASN A 50 -13.58 -11.97 42.46
C ASN A 50 -12.15 -11.61 41.98
N ILE A 51 -11.33 -12.60 41.64
CA ILE A 51 -9.98 -12.43 41.08
C ILE A 51 -10.03 -12.45 39.54
N PHE A 52 -10.88 -13.28 38.94
CA PHE A 52 -11.02 -13.37 37.47
C PHE A 52 -11.76 -12.17 36.84
N GLU A 53 -12.72 -11.57 37.53
CA GLU A 53 -13.48 -10.43 37.04
C GLU A 53 -12.61 -9.21 36.66
N PRO A 54 -11.71 -8.69 37.53
CA PRO A 54 -10.80 -7.60 37.14
C PRO A 54 -9.79 -8.01 36.05
N ILE A 55 -9.35 -9.28 36.01
CA ILE A 55 -8.44 -9.79 34.99
C ILE A 55 -9.12 -9.79 33.61
N THR A 56 -10.33 -10.34 33.53
CA THR A 56 -11.09 -10.41 32.26
C THR A 56 -11.51 -9.02 31.78
N GLY A 57 -11.94 -8.12 32.67
CA GLY A 57 -12.17 -6.71 32.33
C GLY A 57 -10.91 -6.01 31.79
N THR A 58 -9.75 -6.23 32.42
CA THR A 58 -8.46 -5.66 31.96
C THR A 58 -8.06 -6.20 30.59
N LEU A 59 -8.23 -7.51 30.35
CA LEU A 59 -7.96 -8.13 29.04
C LEU A 59 -8.86 -7.55 27.94
N THR A 60 -10.16 -7.39 28.22
CA THR A 60 -11.11 -6.80 27.28
C THR A 60 -10.77 -5.34 26.98
N LEU A 61 -10.35 -4.55 27.98
CA LEU A 61 -9.89 -3.18 27.78
C LEU A 61 -8.63 -3.10 26.90
N VAL A 62 -7.64 -3.97 27.13
CA VAL A 62 -6.42 -4.05 26.30
C VAL A 62 -6.77 -4.43 24.85
N ALA A 63 -7.67 -5.41 24.65
CA ALA A 63 -8.14 -5.78 23.32
C ALA A 63 -8.87 -4.62 22.62
N ALA A 64 -9.74 -3.90 23.33
CA ALA A 64 -10.44 -2.73 22.80
C ALA A 64 -9.47 -1.61 22.41
N LEU A 65 -8.45 -1.33 23.23
CA LEU A 65 -7.41 -0.34 22.92
C LEU A 65 -6.58 -0.74 21.69
N VAL A 66 -6.24 -2.03 21.52
CA VAL A 66 -5.56 -2.52 20.30
C VAL A 66 -6.44 -2.38 19.07
N LEU A 67 -7.74 -2.72 19.16
CA LEU A 67 -8.69 -2.57 18.05
C LEU A 67 -8.91 -1.10 17.67
N TYR A 68 -9.05 -0.21 18.66
CA TYR A 68 -9.11 1.24 18.46
C TYR A 68 -7.83 1.76 17.77
N CYS A 69 -6.64 1.36 18.23
CA CYS A 69 -5.39 1.70 17.54
C CYS A 69 -5.35 1.22 16.07
N LEU A 70 -5.95 0.07 15.76
CA LEU A 70 -6.04 -0.45 14.40
C LEU A 70 -7.13 0.22 13.53
N SER A 71 -8.21 0.77 14.11
CA SER A 71 -9.16 1.63 13.38
C SER A 71 -8.61 3.04 13.18
N GLN A 72 -8.03 3.64 14.22
CA GLN A 72 -7.31 4.91 14.16
C GLN A 72 -6.06 4.84 13.26
N ARG A 73 -5.53 3.63 12.97
CA ARG A 73 -4.82 3.38 11.72
C ARG A 73 -5.76 3.62 10.57
N ARG A 74 -6.61 2.66 10.18
CA ARG A 74 -7.28 2.65 8.87
C ARG A 74 -7.65 4.06 8.34
N GLU A 75 -8.27 4.92 9.11
CA GLU A 75 -8.72 6.26 8.71
C GLU A 75 -7.79 7.23 7.90
N TRP A 76 -6.44 7.38 8.08
CA TRP A 76 -5.63 8.37 7.29
C TRP A 76 -4.69 7.92 6.16
N GLU A 77 -4.55 6.65 5.73
CA GLU A 77 -3.92 6.35 4.39
C GLU A 77 -5.03 6.57 3.37
N ASP A 78 -6.19 6.06 3.76
CA ASP A 78 -7.53 6.33 3.32
C ASP A 78 -7.75 7.87 3.25
N SER A 79 -7.24 8.68 4.19
CA SER A 79 -7.16 10.16 4.07
C SER A 79 -5.82 10.77 3.56
N LEU A 80 -4.79 9.97 3.24
CA LEU A 80 -3.54 10.51 2.67
C LEU A 80 -3.81 10.90 1.21
N PRO A 81 -3.08 11.91 0.69
CA PRO A 81 -2.98 12.10 -0.74
C PRO A 81 -2.31 10.86 -1.36
N LYS A 82 -3.09 10.14 -2.17
CA LYS A 82 -2.65 8.94 -2.89
C LYS A 82 -2.24 9.32 -4.30
N PHE A 83 -1.06 8.88 -4.70
CA PHE A 83 -0.50 9.06 -6.02
C PHE A 83 -0.21 7.70 -6.66
N MET A 84 -0.33 7.61 -7.98
CA MET A 84 0.01 6.43 -8.75
C MET A 84 1.06 6.79 -9.80
N THR A 85 2.10 5.97 -9.88
CA THR A 85 3.10 5.99 -10.94
C THR A 85 2.95 4.71 -11.75
N ALA A 86 2.48 4.84 -13.00
CA ALA A 86 2.21 3.72 -13.90
C ALA A 86 3.31 3.61 -14.97
N GLU A 87 4.03 2.49 -14.96
CA GLU A 87 5.17 2.18 -15.83
C GLU A 87 4.75 1.14 -16.88
N TYR A 88 5.08 1.37 -18.15
CA TYR A 88 4.77 0.48 -19.27
C TYR A 88 6.06 -0.05 -19.86
N ILE A 89 6.27 -1.34 -19.71
CA ILE A 89 7.52 -2.04 -20.00
C ILE A 89 7.28 -2.97 -21.19
N TYR A 90 8.22 -3.04 -22.13
CA TYR A 90 8.19 -4.04 -23.19
C TYR A 90 8.67 -5.39 -22.65
N ASP A 91 7.90 -6.47 -22.89
CA ASP A 91 8.12 -7.76 -22.21
C ASP A 91 9.37 -8.51 -22.74
N GLU A 92 9.79 -8.26 -23.98
CA GLU A 92 10.93 -8.97 -24.60
C GLU A 92 12.32 -8.47 -24.14
N ASP A 93 12.46 -7.20 -23.74
CA ASP A 93 13.74 -6.59 -23.38
C ASP A 93 13.73 -5.74 -22.08
N GLU A 94 12.63 -5.80 -21.33
CA GLU A 94 12.34 -5.03 -20.11
C GLU A 94 12.48 -3.49 -20.24
N ARG A 95 12.49 -2.90 -21.44
CA ARG A 95 12.60 -1.44 -21.58
C ARG A 95 11.30 -0.70 -21.23
N LEU A 96 11.46 0.41 -20.51
CA LEU A 96 10.39 1.33 -20.15
C LEU A 96 9.99 2.20 -21.36
N LEU A 97 8.88 1.88 -22.02
CA LEU A 97 8.33 2.64 -23.16
C LEU A 97 7.61 3.92 -22.73
N MET A 98 6.84 3.84 -21.64
CA MET A 98 6.04 4.96 -21.13
C MET A 98 6.02 4.99 -19.60
N LYS A 99 5.85 6.18 -19.02
CA LYS A 99 5.63 6.37 -17.58
C LYS A 99 4.60 7.47 -17.33
N ALA A 100 3.49 7.18 -16.66
CA ALA A 100 2.67 8.21 -16.02
C ALA A 100 3.16 8.39 -14.58
N GLU A 101 3.54 9.61 -14.19
CA GLU A 101 4.28 9.87 -12.95
C GLU A 101 3.45 10.69 -11.97
N ARG A 102 3.35 10.19 -10.72
CA ARG A 102 2.69 10.84 -9.58
C ARG A 102 1.26 11.36 -9.86
N VAL A 103 0.47 10.58 -10.58
CA VAL A 103 -0.93 10.90 -10.91
C VAL A 103 -1.80 10.80 -9.65
N PRO A 104 -2.61 11.80 -9.27
CA PRO A 104 -3.49 11.69 -8.10
C PRO A 104 -4.59 10.65 -8.34
N VAL A 105 -4.85 9.79 -7.34
CA VAL A 105 -5.87 8.73 -7.41
C VAL A 105 -6.77 8.73 -6.17
N ALA A 106 -8.05 8.43 -6.35
CA ALA A 106 -9.03 8.47 -5.26
C ALA A 106 -8.88 7.29 -4.27
N GLY A 107 -8.55 6.09 -4.76
CA GLY A 107 -8.46 4.87 -3.95
C GLY A 107 -7.77 3.72 -4.66
N GLU A 108 -7.59 2.60 -3.94
CA GLU A 108 -6.79 1.44 -4.38
C GLU A 108 -7.50 0.55 -5.41
N TYR A 109 -8.83 0.52 -5.40
CA TYR A 109 -9.63 -0.47 -6.13
C TYR A 109 -9.48 -0.40 -7.65
N ASP A 110 -9.33 0.81 -8.22
CA ASP A 110 -9.34 1.03 -9.67
C ASP A 110 -7.95 1.21 -10.30
N LEU A 111 -6.86 1.05 -9.54
CA LEU A 111 -5.48 1.34 -10.01
C LEU A 111 -5.15 0.69 -11.37
N ARG A 112 -5.67 -0.51 -11.65
CA ARG A 112 -5.47 -1.20 -12.94
C ARG A 112 -6.22 -0.53 -14.09
N ALA A 113 -7.48 -0.14 -13.88
CA ALA A 113 -8.31 0.54 -14.88
C ALA A 113 -7.84 1.98 -15.11
N TRP A 114 -7.48 2.69 -14.04
CA TRP A 114 -6.83 4.00 -14.10
C TRP A 114 -5.51 3.95 -14.88
N GLY A 115 -4.69 2.93 -14.65
CA GLY A 115 -3.51 2.66 -15.47
C GLY A 115 -3.88 2.52 -16.95
N GLN A 116 -4.74 1.56 -17.30
CA GLN A 116 -5.18 1.35 -18.68
C GLN A 116 -5.72 2.63 -19.36
N GLN A 117 -6.47 3.47 -18.63
CA GLN A 117 -6.96 4.75 -19.11
C GLN A 117 -5.84 5.80 -19.31
N LEU A 118 -4.82 5.83 -18.45
CA LEU A 118 -3.64 6.68 -18.62
C LEU A 118 -2.79 6.22 -19.81
N GLY A 119 -2.59 4.90 -20.00
CA GLY A 119 -1.90 4.35 -21.16
C GLY A 119 -2.58 4.76 -22.47
N ALA A 120 -3.92 4.67 -22.54
CA ALA A 120 -4.68 5.17 -23.67
C ALA A 120 -4.59 6.69 -23.86
N GLN A 121 -4.48 7.49 -22.78
CA GLN A 121 -4.24 8.93 -22.88
C GLN A 121 -2.83 9.27 -23.39
N ILE A 122 -1.81 8.47 -23.08
CA ILE A 122 -0.47 8.64 -23.65
C ILE A 122 -0.53 8.33 -25.15
N LEU A 123 -1.20 7.23 -25.55
CA LEU A 123 -1.44 6.84 -26.94
C LEU A 123 -2.64 7.55 -27.62
N PHE A 124 -2.93 8.80 -27.24
CA PHE A 124 -3.89 9.69 -27.94
C PHE A 124 -5.32 9.14 -28.13
N GLY A 125 -5.71 8.11 -27.38
CA GLY A 125 -7.02 7.44 -27.45
C GLY A 125 -6.96 5.96 -27.84
N GLU A 126 -5.82 5.41 -28.28
CA GLU A 126 -5.69 3.97 -28.57
C GLU A 126 -5.84 3.15 -27.28
N ARG A 127 -6.97 2.44 -27.16
CA ARG A 127 -7.25 1.53 -26.03
C ARG A 127 -6.67 0.12 -26.21
N ASN A 128 -6.10 -0.18 -27.37
CA ASN A 128 -5.75 -1.54 -27.79
C ASN A 128 -4.37 -2.00 -27.28
N LEU A 129 -4.02 -1.62 -26.05
CA LEU A 129 -2.81 -2.06 -25.37
C LEU A 129 -2.95 -3.53 -24.96
N GLN A 130 -2.12 -4.41 -25.52
CA GLN A 130 -2.04 -5.81 -25.11
C GLN A 130 -1.04 -5.94 -23.95
N TYR A 131 -1.57 -5.99 -22.72
CA TYR A 131 -0.80 -6.23 -21.49
C TYR A 131 -1.00 -7.68 -21.01
N PHE A 132 0.10 -8.42 -20.87
CA PHE A 132 0.08 -9.78 -20.35
C PHE A 132 0.01 -9.81 -18.81
N LYS A 133 0.77 -8.91 -18.16
CA LYS A 133 1.04 -8.95 -16.71
C LYS A 133 0.95 -7.55 -16.12
N SER A 134 0.47 -7.45 -14.89
CA SER A 134 0.47 -6.20 -14.12
C SER A 134 0.85 -6.42 -12.66
N THR A 135 1.85 -5.67 -12.17
CA THR A 135 2.36 -5.75 -10.79
C THR A 135 2.12 -4.43 -10.07
N SER A 136 1.56 -4.46 -8.86
CA SER A 136 1.36 -3.26 -8.03
C SER A 136 2.18 -3.32 -6.73
N LYS A 137 2.88 -2.23 -6.40
CA LYS A 137 3.60 -2.04 -5.13
C LYS A 137 3.10 -0.78 -4.43
N LYS A 138 2.58 -0.96 -3.22
CA LYS A 138 2.18 0.13 -2.30
C LYS A 138 3.41 0.60 -1.51
N ILE A 139 3.69 1.89 -1.54
CA ILE A 139 4.81 2.55 -0.84
C ILE A 139 4.21 3.69 -0.01
N VAL A 140 4.53 3.75 1.28
CA VAL A 140 4.35 4.97 2.08
C VAL A 140 5.60 5.80 1.87
N SER A 141 5.46 7.11 1.64
CA SER A 141 6.61 8.03 1.63
C SER A 141 7.32 8.01 3.00
N ASP A 142 8.65 8.20 3.03
CA ASP A 142 9.43 8.12 4.29
C ASP A 142 9.05 9.22 5.30
N ASP A 143 8.46 10.32 4.84
CA ASP A 143 7.87 11.39 5.66
C ASP A 143 6.42 11.11 6.10
N GLY A 144 5.81 10.02 5.60
CA GLY A 144 4.41 9.67 5.79
C GLY A 144 3.41 10.64 5.16
N ALA A 145 3.83 11.73 4.49
CA ALA A 145 2.95 12.78 4.02
C ALA A 145 2.15 12.41 2.76
N SER A 146 2.54 11.33 2.08
CA SER A 146 1.82 10.80 0.92
C SER A 146 2.03 9.31 0.72
N MET A 147 1.17 8.72 -0.11
CA MET A 147 1.12 7.30 -0.38
C MET A 147 1.21 7.05 -1.89
N GLU A 148 2.22 6.31 -2.33
CA GLU A 148 2.49 6.06 -3.75
C GLU A 148 2.23 4.59 -4.15
N TYR A 149 1.56 4.42 -5.28
CA TYR A 149 1.30 3.14 -5.93
C TYR A 149 2.14 3.05 -7.20
N SER A 150 3.20 2.26 -7.18
CA SER A 150 3.90 1.87 -8.41
C SER A 150 3.13 0.73 -9.08
N VAL A 151 2.70 0.92 -10.32
CA VAL A 151 2.00 -0.09 -11.12
C VAL A 151 2.77 -0.33 -12.41
N ARG A 152 3.24 -1.56 -12.64
CA ARG A 152 3.93 -1.96 -13.88
C ARG A 152 3.00 -2.74 -14.77
N PHE A 153 2.92 -2.36 -16.04
CA PHE A 153 2.25 -3.10 -17.11
C PHE A 153 3.29 -3.63 -18.10
N TYR A 154 3.26 -4.93 -18.36
CA TYR A 154 4.15 -5.57 -19.33
C TYR A 154 3.40 -5.75 -20.66
N LEU A 155 3.93 -5.14 -21.72
CA LEU A 155 3.32 -5.07 -23.05
C LEU A 155 3.94 -6.10 -24.00
N THR A 156 3.09 -6.90 -24.63
CA THR A 156 3.50 -7.97 -25.56
C THR A 156 3.86 -7.46 -26.96
N SER A 157 3.54 -6.20 -27.28
CA SER A 157 3.84 -5.57 -28.57
C SER A 157 4.02 -4.06 -28.43
N ILE A 158 4.97 -3.48 -29.16
CA ILE A 158 5.19 -2.02 -29.17
C ILE A 158 4.08 -1.33 -29.99
N PRO A 159 3.31 -0.39 -29.39
CA PRO A 159 2.28 0.37 -30.10
C PRO A 159 2.85 1.16 -31.28
N GLY A 160 2.08 1.26 -32.37
CA GLY A 160 2.48 1.97 -33.59
C GLY A 160 3.04 3.38 -33.35
N PRO A 161 2.36 4.25 -32.56
CA PRO A 161 2.85 5.59 -32.25
C PRO A 161 4.18 5.67 -31.49
N LEU A 162 4.66 4.57 -30.89
CA LEU A 162 5.86 4.53 -30.05
C LEU A 162 7.10 3.92 -30.72
N LYS A 163 6.98 3.31 -31.90
CA LYS A 163 8.13 2.69 -32.60
C LYS A 163 9.28 3.68 -32.79
N ASN A 164 8.96 4.86 -33.33
CA ASN A 164 9.90 5.97 -33.53
C ASN A 164 10.54 6.51 -32.23
N VAL A 165 9.98 6.20 -31.06
CA VAL A 165 10.45 6.62 -29.75
C VAL A 165 11.39 5.54 -29.16
N TYR A 166 10.97 4.28 -29.24
CA TYR A 166 11.76 3.10 -28.85
C TYR A 166 13.03 2.94 -29.69
N GLU A 167 12.95 3.10 -31.02
CA GLU A 167 14.09 3.03 -31.94
C GLU A 167 15.15 4.11 -31.67
N LYS A 168 14.78 5.19 -30.97
CA LYS A 168 15.67 6.29 -30.56
C LYS A 168 16.12 6.21 -29.10
N ASP A 169 15.84 5.09 -28.42
CA ASP A 169 16.04 4.86 -26.99
C ASP A 169 15.51 6.02 -26.10
N LYS A 170 14.34 6.55 -26.47
CA LYS A 170 13.57 7.49 -25.66
C LYS A 170 12.36 6.77 -25.05
N ARG A 171 11.74 7.43 -24.06
CA ARG A 171 10.48 7.01 -23.41
C ARG A 171 9.51 8.18 -23.29
N VAL A 172 8.20 7.91 -23.28
CA VAL A 172 7.18 8.98 -23.10
C VAL A 172 6.76 9.08 -21.63
N VAL A 173 7.06 10.21 -20.99
CA VAL A 173 6.65 10.51 -19.62
C VAL A 173 5.43 11.45 -19.62
N LEU A 174 4.39 11.10 -18.87
CA LEU A 174 3.21 11.91 -18.62
C LEU A 174 3.28 12.44 -17.19
N ARG A 175 3.39 13.77 -17.02
CA ARG A 175 3.34 14.43 -15.71
C ARG A 175 2.11 15.33 -15.58
N GLY A 176 1.54 15.39 -14.38
CA GLY A 176 0.56 16.42 -14.02
C GLY A 176 1.25 17.74 -13.70
N ASP A 177 0.77 18.82 -14.30
CA ASP A 177 1.06 20.20 -13.90
C ASP A 177 0.26 20.56 -12.65
N CYS A 178 0.73 21.53 -11.86
CA CYS A 178 0.01 22.07 -10.70
C CYS A 178 -1.37 22.65 -11.06
N SER A 179 -1.58 22.95 -12.34
CA SER A 179 -2.86 23.37 -12.93
C SER A 179 -3.87 22.22 -13.18
N GLY A 180 -3.53 20.98 -12.85
CA GLY A 180 -4.35 19.78 -13.11
C GLY A 180 -4.32 19.29 -14.56
N LYS A 181 -3.51 19.91 -15.43
CA LYS A 181 -3.32 19.51 -16.84
C LYS A 181 -2.16 18.54 -16.98
N PHE A 182 -2.32 17.47 -17.75
CA PHE A 182 -1.21 16.56 -18.06
C PHE A 182 -0.40 17.05 -19.27
N LYS A 183 0.93 16.95 -19.19
CA LYS A 183 1.87 17.23 -20.29
C LYS A 183 2.67 15.96 -20.60
N ARG A 184 2.99 15.77 -21.89
CA ARG A 184 3.81 14.66 -22.39
C ARG A 184 5.24 15.13 -22.64
N TYR A 185 6.21 14.33 -22.25
CA TYR A 185 7.63 14.59 -22.41
C TYR A 185 8.29 13.36 -23.05
N SER A 186 9.16 13.57 -24.04
CA SER A 186 10.04 12.55 -24.58
C SER A 186 11.36 12.63 -23.83
N VAL A 187 11.71 11.59 -23.10
CA VAL A 187 12.89 11.55 -22.23
C VAL A 187 13.89 10.55 -22.78
N SER A 188 15.13 10.99 -23.00
CA SER A 188 16.25 10.11 -23.38
C SER A 188 16.56 9.12 -22.26
N ASN A 189 16.66 7.81 -22.55
CA ASN A 189 17.08 6.83 -21.55
C ASN A 189 18.58 6.97 -21.20
N ALA A 190 19.41 7.39 -22.17
CA ALA A 190 20.86 7.49 -22.02
C ALA A 190 21.34 8.79 -21.36
N THR A 191 20.65 9.92 -21.61
CA THR A 191 21.07 11.26 -21.14
C THR A 191 20.08 11.93 -20.18
N GLY A 192 18.82 11.48 -20.14
CA GLY A 192 17.77 12.09 -19.32
C GLY A 192 17.18 13.39 -19.89
N ASP A 193 17.65 13.86 -21.05
CA ASP A 193 17.13 15.08 -21.69
C ASP A 193 15.62 14.98 -21.95
N GLU A 194 14.86 16.01 -21.54
CA GLU A 194 13.39 16.06 -21.66
C GLU A 194 12.96 17.06 -22.74
N GLU A 195 12.31 16.57 -23.80
CA GLU A 195 11.69 17.37 -24.86
C GLU A 195 10.15 17.33 -24.70
N GLU A 196 9.43 18.42 -24.97
CA GLU A 196 7.95 18.37 -24.94
C GLU A 196 7.42 17.54 -26.12
N PHE A 197 6.75 16.41 -25.83
CA PHE A 197 6.34 15.46 -26.86
C PHE A 197 5.02 15.89 -27.53
N LYS A 198 5.18 16.55 -28.67
CA LYS A 198 4.14 16.86 -29.65
C LYS A 198 4.21 15.85 -30.80
N LEU A 199 3.04 15.45 -31.32
CA LEU A 199 2.91 14.80 -32.64
C LEU A 199 3.06 15.84 -33.75
#